data_AF-A0A2E7N1P1-F1
#
_entry.id   AF-A0A2E7N1P1-F1
#
_cell.length_a   1.000
_cell.length_b   1.000
_cell.length_c   1.000
_cell.angle_alpha   90.00
_cell.angle_beta   90.00
_cell.angle_gamma   90.00
#
_symmetry.space_group_name_H-M   'P 1'
#
loop_
_entity.id
_entity.type
_entity.pdbx_description
1 polymer ?
#
loop_
_entity_poly.entity_id
_entity_poly.type
_entity_poly.pdbx_seq_one_letter_code
_entity_poly.pdbx_strand_id
1 'polypeptide(L)'
;MTSKIIGGGQKILVVDDEHMSDLMRSVLRKLETDGFKPVVVAPEGEHITGEDYEAQALFAMEAERPSAVLLDVRFGEYDSDRFKGLSILKSIVDRDGSMPVLMFTQYTQGPYRDTAVSASLSVSASVDFIDKLASPEEVVLRLRRLIGSAPETIKIGSLFELDPKNAAVYAVSHGQKELIREIQGMKLEIFNELASAMYRSEGELVPFSRLERFSDGEDSRASLRVRIRELKVSLGQAVNRQFGANELIINVRNRGYRMVSPED
;
A
#
# COMPACT_ATOMS: atom_id res chain seq x y z
N MET A 1 -13.66 -18.16 13.07
CA MET A 1 -13.24 -16.78 13.35
C MET A 1 -13.76 -15.91 12.22
N THR A 2 -14.67 -14.98 12.51
CA THR A 2 -15.22 -14.05 11.50
C THR A 2 -14.12 -13.08 11.08
N SER A 3 -13.70 -13.13 9.82
CA SER A 3 -12.88 -12.07 9.23
C SER A 3 -13.62 -10.76 9.43
N LYS A 4 -13.00 -9.82 10.14
CA LYS A 4 -13.52 -8.44 10.19
C LYS A 4 -13.47 -7.95 8.75
N ILE A 5 -14.63 -7.74 8.13
CA ILE A 5 -14.73 -7.16 6.78
C ILE A 5 -14.15 -5.75 6.87
N ILE A 6 -12.92 -5.60 6.40
CA ILE A 6 -12.06 -4.47 6.69
C ILE A 6 -12.58 -3.19 6.03
N GLY A 7 -13.07 -3.29 4.80
CA GLY A 7 -13.64 -2.17 4.07
C GLY A 7 -15.05 -1.77 4.51
N GLY A 8 -15.72 -2.53 5.39
CA GLY A 8 -17.02 -2.17 5.94
C GLY A 8 -18.13 -1.87 4.91
N GLY A 9 -17.96 -2.30 3.65
CA GLY A 9 -18.85 -1.93 2.53
C GLY A 9 -18.69 -0.50 2.03
N GLN A 10 -17.64 0.22 2.45
CA GLN A 10 -17.28 1.55 1.94
C GLN A 10 -17.07 1.48 0.42
N LYS A 11 -17.58 2.51 -0.27
CA LYS A 11 -17.45 2.59 -1.73
C LYS A 11 -16.14 3.25 -2.11
N ILE A 12 -15.46 2.69 -3.11
CA ILE A 12 -14.28 3.27 -3.73
C ILE A 12 -14.66 3.64 -5.15
N LEU A 13 -14.60 4.92 -5.50
CA LEU A 13 -14.84 5.34 -6.87
C LEU A 13 -13.59 5.04 -7.69
N VAL A 14 -13.73 4.39 -8.84
CA VAL A 14 -12.63 4.04 -9.73
C VAL A 14 -12.84 4.76 -11.05
N VAL A 15 -11.89 5.62 -11.42
CA VAL A 15 -11.95 6.45 -12.63
C VAL A 15 -10.73 6.10 -13.47
N ASP A 16 -10.92 5.21 -14.43
CA ASP A 16 -9.88 4.65 -15.30
C ASP A 16 -10.54 4.20 -16.60
N ASP A 17 -10.09 4.72 -17.74
CA ASP A 17 -10.63 4.35 -19.06
C ASP A 17 -10.21 2.93 -19.48
N GLU A 18 -9.12 2.42 -18.89
CA GLU A 18 -8.64 1.04 -18.98
C GLU A 18 -9.10 0.17 -17.79
N HIS A 19 -10.24 0.49 -17.15
CA HIS A 19 -10.77 -0.29 -16.01
C HIS A 19 -10.99 -1.78 -16.31
N MET A 20 -11.11 -2.15 -17.59
CA MET A 20 -11.23 -3.54 -18.04
C MET A 20 -9.90 -4.27 -18.21
N SER A 21 -8.77 -3.61 -18.02
CA SER A 21 -7.43 -4.22 -18.06
C SER A 21 -7.23 -5.29 -16.98
N ASP A 22 -6.31 -6.23 -17.21
CA ASP A 22 -6.01 -7.30 -16.25
C ASP A 22 -5.52 -6.77 -14.90
N LEU A 23 -4.76 -5.68 -14.92
CA LEU A 23 -4.32 -4.97 -13.72
C LEU A 23 -5.52 -4.44 -12.94
N MET A 24 -6.38 -3.64 -13.58
CA MET A 24 -7.52 -3.03 -12.90
C MET A 24 -8.53 -4.07 -12.43
N ARG A 25 -8.80 -5.12 -13.21
CA ARG A 25 -9.60 -6.26 -12.74
C ARG A 25 -9.01 -6.93 -11.51
N SER A 26 -7.67 -7.01 -11.39
CA SER A 26 -7.02 -7.57 -10.21
C SER A 26 -7.13 -6.64 -9.00
N VAL A 27 -7.01 -5.33 -9.19
CA VAL A 27 -7.25 -4.31 -8.16
C VAL A 27 -8.70 -4.35 -7.67
N LEU A 28 -9.67 -4.38 -8.58
CA LEU A 28 -11.11 -4.45 -8.26
C LEU A 28 -11.42 -5.70 -7.41
N ARG A 29 -10.95 -6.88 -7.82
CA ARG A 29 -11.12 -8.12 -7.04
C ARG A 29 -10.48 -8.03 -5.65
N LYS A 30 -9.31 -7.38 -5.54
CA LYS A 30 -8.65 -7.21 -4.25
C LYS A 30 -9.41 -6.26 -3.33
N LEU A 31 -9.95 -5.16 -3.87
CA LEU A 31 -10.85 -4.25 -3.14
C LEU A 31 -12.07 -4.98 -2.59
N GLU A 32 -12.73 -5.78 -3.42
CA GLU A 32 -13.89 -6.60 -3.01
C GLU A 32 -13.51 -7.62 -1.92
N THR A 33 -12.39 -8.32 -2.10
CA THR A 33 -11.86 -9.29 -1.12
C THR A 33 -11.61 -8.63 0.24
N ASP A 34 -11.10 -7.39 0.24
CA ASP A 34 -10.85 -6.61 1.46
C ASP A 34 -12.11 -5.93 2.01
N GLY A 35 -13.27 -6.12 1.36
CA GLY A 35 -14.58 -5.67 1.85
C GLY A 35 -15.02 -4.27 1.40
N PHE A 36 -14.33 -3.70 0.41
CA PHE A 36 -14.75 -2.47 -0.27
C PHE A 36 -15.75 -2.77 -1.39
N LYS A 37 -16.49 -1.76 -1.81
CA LYS A 37 -17.39 -1.80 -2.97
C LYS A 37 -16.84 -0.87 -4.06
N PRO A 38 -16.11 -1.39 -5.07
CA PRO A 38 -15.67 -0.53 -6.16
C PRO A 38 -16.88 -0.06 -6.98
N VAL A 39 -16.90 1.22 -7.33
CA VAL A 39 -17.84 1.82 -8.27
C VAL A 39 -17.04 2.38 -9.43
N VAL A 40 -17.17 1.76 -10.60
CA VAL A 40 -16.42 2.18 -11.78
C VAL A 40 -17.17 3.29 -12.51
N VAL A 41 -16.46 4.37 -12.82
CA VAL A 41 -16.93 5.42 -13.73
C VAL A 41 -16.65 4.97 -15.16
N ALA A 42 -17.72 4.74 -15.91
CA ALA A 42 -17.67 4.33 -17.31
C ALA A 42 -18.73 5.14 -18.08
N PRO A 43 -18.34 6.22 -18.78
CA PRO A 43 -19.26 6.97 -19.60
C PRO A 43 -19.73 6.11 -20.78
N GLU A 44 -20.96 6.30 -21.22
CA GLU A 44 -21.51 5.60 -22.39
C GLU A 44 -21.65 6.58 -23.56
N GLY A 45 -21.14 6.21 -24.75
CA GLY A 45 -21.24 7.03 -25.95
C GLY A 45 -20.28 6.59 -27.06
N GLU A 46 -20.49 7.09 -28.28
CA GLU A 46 -19.63 6.78 -29.44
C GLU A 46 -18.27 7.50 -29.41
N HIS A 47 -18.18 8.65 -28.73
CA HIS A 47 -16.98 9.50 -28.68
C HIS A 47 -16.73 9.95 -27.23
N ILE A 48 -16.29 9.02 -26.38
CA ILE A 48 -16.00 9.30 -24.97
C ILE A 48 -14.68 10.06 -24.88
N THR A 49 -14.71 11.20 -24.19
CA THR A 49 -13.57 12.06 -23.94
C THR A 49 -13.23 12.11 -22.46
N GLY A 50 -12.09 12.71 -22.14
CA GLY A 50 -11.71 13.00 -20.77
C GLY A 50 -12.72 13.86 -20.00
N GLU A 51 -13.45 14.76 -20.68
CA GLU A 51 -14.49 15.60 -20.07
C GLU A 51 -15.69 14.78 -19.59
N ASP A 52 -16.05 13.72 -20.32
CA ASP A 52 -17.14 12.82 -19.95
C ASP A 52 -16.81 12.06 -18.67
N TYR A 53 -15.56 11.60 -18.55
CA TYR A 53 -15.05 11.00 -17.30
C TYR A 53 -15.05 11.99 -16.14
N GLU A 54 -14.65 13.25 -16.37
CA GLU A 54 -14.69 14.29 -15.33
C GLU A 54 -16.12 14.53 -14.84
N ALA A 55 -17.05 14.77 -15.75
CA ALA A 55 -18.45 15.05 -15.42
C ALA A 55 -19.09 13.88 -14.65
N GLN A 56 -18.89 12.64 -15.13
CA GLN A 56 -19.45 11.47 -14.49
C GLN A 56 -18.77 11.13 -13.17
N ALA A 57 -17.46 11.36 -13.03
CA ALA A 57 -16.75 11.18 -11.76
C ALA A 57 -17.29 12.15 -10.69
N LEU A 58 -17.45 13.43 -11.03
CA LEU A 58 -18.00 14.42 -10.11
C LEU A 58 -19.46 14.11 -9.73
N PHE A 59 -20.27 13.66 -10.68
CA PHE A 59 -21.64 13.20 -10.40
C PHE A 59 -21.65 11.96 -9.49
N ALA A 60 -20.83 10.96 -9.79
CA ALA A 60 -20.75 9.72 -9.01
C ALA A 60 -20.24 9.98 -7.60
N MET A 61 -19.33 10.94 -7.39
CA MET A 61 -18.92 11.34 -6.05
C MET A 61 -20.10 11.83 -5.19
N GLU A 62 -21.00 12.62 -5.77
CA GLU A 62 -22.19 13.10 -5.06
C GLU A 62 -23.20 11.99 -4.80
N ALA A 63 -23.50 11.19 -5.81
CA ALA A 63 -24.52 10.15 -5.77
C ALA A 63 -24.11 8.97 -4.88
N GLU A 64 -22.86 8.53 -5.01
CA GLU A 64 -22.37 7.32 -4.38
C GLU A 64 -21.75 7.57 -3.00
N ARG A 65 -21.24 8.80 -2.77
CA ARG A 65 -20.48 9.20 -1.57
C ARG A 65 -19.34 8.23 -1.25
N PRO A 66 -18.36 8.10 -2.16
CA PRO A 66 -17.23 7.21 -1.96
C PRO A 66 -16.38 7.67 -0.77
N SER A 67 -15.66 6.72 -0.15
CA SER A 67 -14.69 7.02 0.90
C SER A 67 -13.30 7.36 0.37
N ALA A 68 -13.03 7.04 -0.90
CA ALA A 68 -11.86 7.47 -1.64
C ALA A 68 -12.07 7.30 -3.14
N VAL A 69 -11.19 7.93 -3.92
CA VAL A 69 -11.13 7.83 -5.38
C VAL A 69 -9.81 7.17 -5.79
N LEU A 70 -9.88 6.15 -6.64
CA LEU A 70 -8.75 5.62 -7.40
C LEU A 70 -8.82 6.22 -8.80
N LEU A 71 -7.84 7.03 -9.16
CA LEU A 71 -7.89 7.88 -10.36
C LEU A 71 -6.67 7.64 -11.24
N ASP A 72 -6.88 7.22 -12.49
CA ASP A 72 -5.78 7.20 -13.47
C ASP A 72 -5.32 8.62 -13.80
N VAL A 73 -4.05 8.79 -14.11
CA VAL A 73 -3.50 10.06 -14.60
C VAL A 73 -3.86 10.25 -16.08
N ARG A 74 -3.82 9.17 -16.86
CA ARG A 74 -3.99 9.20 -18.31
C ARG A 74 -5.43 8.86 -18.66
N PHE A 75 -6.01 9.59 -19.61
CA PHE A 75 -7.26 9.20 -20.26
C PHE A 75 -7.06 9.33 -21.77
N GLY A 76 -7.67 8.44 -22.52
CA GLY A 76 -7.64 8.44 -23.98
C GLY A 76 -6.28 8.09 -24.59
N GLU A 77 -6.33 7.85 -25.90
CA GLU A 77 -5.15 7.47 -26.68
C GLU A 77 -4.33 8.69 -27.12
N TYR A 78 -4.92 9.89 -27.15
CA TYR A 78 -4.33 11.11 -27.68
C TYR A 78 -3.47 11.89 -26.68
N ASP A 79 -2.45 12.57 -27.19
CA ASP A 79 -1.51 13.36 -26.37
C ASP A 79 -2.18 14.54 -25.63
N SER A 80 -3.29 15.05 -26.15
CA SER A 80 -4.08 16.12 -25.53
C SER A 80 -4.72 15.70 -24.21
N ASP A 81 -5.07 14.42 -24.07
CA ASP A 81 -5.81 13.88 -22.91
C ASP A 81 -4.90 13.17 -21.90
N ARG A 82 -3.59 13.11 -22.20
CA ARG A 82 -2.57 12.37 -21.43
C ARG A 82 -2.51 12.75 -19.95
N PHE A 83 -2.95 13.95 -19.58
CA PHE A 83 -2.99 14.47 -18.21
C PHE A 83 -4.39 14.82 -17.72
N LYS A 84 -5.45 14.32 -18.37
CA LYS A 84 -6.81 14.65 -17.95
C LYS A 84 -7.07 14.24 -16.50
N GLY A 85 -6.47 13.15 -16.02
CA GLY A 85 -6.57 12.74 -14.62
C GLY A 85 -6.12 13.82 -13.62
N LEU A 86 -5.13 14.65 -13.97
CA LEU A 86 -4.73 15.79 -13.13
C LEU A 86 -5.77 16.91 -13.13
N SER A 87 -6.49 17.11 -14.24
CA SER A 87 -7.60 18.07 -14.33
C SER A 87 -8.79 17.58 -13.50
N ILE A 88 -9.12 16.29 -13.59
CA ILE A 88 -10.15 15.65 -12.75
C ILE A 88 -9.79 15.78 -11.27
N LEU A 89 -8.53 15.49 -10.90
CA LEU A 89 -8.03 15.66 -9.53
C LEU A 89 -8.25 17.10 -9.04
N LYS A 90 -7.90 18.10 -9.86
CA LYS A 90 -8.11 19.51 -9.51
C LYS A 90 -9.58 19.80 -9.22
N SER A 91 -10.49 19.33 -10.08
CA SER A 91 -11.94 19.51 -9.89
C SER A 91 -12.47 18.79 -8.65
N ILE A 92 -11.94 17.62 -8.33
CA ILE A 92 -12.24 16.89 -7.08
C ILE A 92 -11.83 17.73 -5.87
N VAL A 93 -10.59 18.23 -5.85
CA VAL A 93 -10.01 18.96 -4.71
C VAL A 93 -10.66 20.33 -4.51
N ASP A 94 -10.92 21.06 -5.61
CA ASP A 94 -11.59 22.35 -5.56
C ASP A 94 -13.02 22.20 -4.97
N ARG A 95 -13.62 21.01 -5.11
CA ARG A 95 -14.94 20.67 -4.58
C ARG A 95 -14.91 20.11 -3.15
N ASP A 96 -13.99 19.19 -2.89
CA ASP A 96 -13.77 18.55 -1.60
C ASP A 96 -12.27 18.25 -1.41
N GLY A 97 -11.57 19.21 -0.80
CA GLY A 97 -10.14 19.09 -0.50
C GLY A 97 -9.79 18.05 0.57
N SER A 98 -10.79 17.41 1.19
CA SER A 98 -10.58 16.31 2.15
C SER A 98 -10.69 14.92 1.52
N MET A 99 -11.29 14.81 0.32
CA MET A 99 -11.50 13.56 -0.39
C MET A 99 -10.17 12.82 -0.60
N PRO A 100 -10.02 11.58 -0.09
CA PRO A 100 -8.80 10.81 -0.33
C PRO A 100 -8.71 10.35 -1.79
N VAL A 101 -7.62 10.68 -2.47
CA VAL A 101 -7.39 10.31 -3.88
C VAL A 101 -6.08 9.56 -4.03
N LEU A 102 -6.13 8.34 -4.56
CA LEU A 102 -4.95 7.57 -4.97
C LEU A 102 -4.81 7.67 -6.48
N MET A 103 -3.75 8.35 -6.93
CA MET A 103 -3.43 8.56 -8.34
C MET A 103 -2.63 7.37 -8.89
N PHE A 104 -3.14 6.71 -9.93
CA PHE A 104 -2.47 5.65 -10.69
C PHE A 104 -1.63 6.27 -11.82
N THR A 105 -0.33 5.95 -11.88
CA THR A 105 0.56 6.55 -12.88
C THR A 105 1.58 5.55 -13.42
N GLN A 106 1.92 5.66 -14.70
CA GLN A 106 3.07 4.96 -15.30
C GLN A 106 4.38 5.77 -15.17
N TYR A 107 4.32 6.99 -14.64
CA TYR A 107 5.43 7.94 -14.58
C TYR A 107 5.97 8.09 -13.16
N THR A 108 6.49 7.02 -12.57
CA THR A 108 7.25 7.15 -11.32
C THR A 108 8.66 7.70 -11.50
N GLN A 109 9.13 7.85 -12.76
CA GLN A 109 10.37 8.53 -13.12
C GLN A 109 10.21 9.41 -14.37
N GLY A 110 10.95 10.52 -14.42
CA GLY A 110 11.00 11.45 -15.56
C GLY A 110 10.31 12.81 -15.32
N PRO A 111 10.40 13.76 -16.28
CA PRO A 111 9.92 15.14 -16.14
C PRO A 111 8.40 15.26 -15.89
N TYR A 112 7.63 14.24 -16.28
CA TYR A 112 6.19 14.17 -16.02
C TYR A 112 5.85 13.88 -14.55
N ARG A 113 6.77 13.26 -13.81
CA ARG A 113 6.68 13.15 -12.34
C ARG A 113 6.75 14.54 -11.73
N ASP A 114 7.66 15.41 -12.18
CA ASP A 114 7.78 16.76 -11.63
C ASP A 114 6.54 17.60 -11.89
N THR A 115 5.82 17.38 -13.01
CA THR A 115 4.52 18.00 -13.28
C THR A 115 3.42 17.47 -12.37
N ALA A 116 3.31 16.15 -12.19
CA ALA A 116 2.33 15.54 -11.27
C ALA A 116 2.63 15.89 -9.80
N VAL A 117 3.91 15.91 -9.42
CA VAL A 117 4.40 16.26 -8.08
C VAL A 117 4.22 17.75 -7.80
N SER A 118 4.55 18.63 -8.74
CA SER A 118 4.32 20.08 -8.57
C SER A 118 2.84 20.44 -8.51
N ALA A 119 1.99 19.74 -9.28
CA ALA A 119 0.54 19.85 -9.16
C ALA A 119 0.01 19.29 -7.82
N SER A 120 0.69 18.30 -7.24
CA SER A 120 0.32 17.73 -5.93
C SER A 120 0.84 18.50 -4.73
N LEU A 121 1.97 19.22 -4.84
CA LEU A 121 2.52 20.03 -3.75
C LEU A 121 1.64 21.26 -3.42
N SER A 122 0.71 21.61 -4.30
CA SER A 122 -0.33 22.63 -4.07
C SER A 122 -1.68 22.05 -3.62
N VAL A 123 -1.83 20.72 -3.64
CA VAL A 123 -3.04 19.97 -3.32
C VAL A 123 -2.84 19.25 -1.98
N SER A 124 -3.86 19.20 -1.14
CA SER A 124 -3.77 18.82 0.28
C SER A 124 -3.16 17.44 0.58
N ALA A 125 -2.92 17.16 1.88
CA ALA A 125 -2.41 15.88 2.40
C ALA A 125 -3.26 14.63 2.09
N SER A 126 -4.41 14.75 1.41
CA SER A 126 -5.32 13.66 1.08
C SER A 126 -5.04 12.97 -0.27
N VAL A 127 -3.96 13.32 -0.96
CA VAL A 127 -3.61 12.74 -2.27
C VAL A 127 -2.29 11.96 -2.19
N ASP A 128 -2.28 10.73 -2.71
CA ASP A 128 -1.08 9.88 -2.86
C ASP A 128 -0.94 9.38 -4.31
N PHE A 129 0.27 9.01 -4.72
CA PHE A 129 0.59 8.50 -6.05
C PHE A 129 1.17 7.09 -5.96
N ILE A 130 0.76 6.23 -6.90
CA ILE A 130 1.25 4.88 -7.01
C ILE A 130 1.51 4.50 -8.47
N ASP A 131 2.58 3.73 -8.68
CA ASP A 131 2.91 3.17 -9.99
C ASP A 131 1.83 2.18 -10.47
N LYS A 132 1.44 2.20 -11.75
CA LYS A 132 0.59 1.15 -12.35
C LYS A 132 1.28 -0.23 -12.29
N LEU A 133 2.60 -0.30 -12.16
CA LEU A 133 3.35 -1.56 -11.93
C LEU A 133 3.26 -2.06 -10.48
N ALA A 134 2.65 -1.32 -9.56
CA ALA A 134 2.43 -1.78 -8.21
C ALA A 134 1.46 -2.96 -8.17
N SER A 135 1.65 -3.86 -7.21
CA SER A 135 0.74 -4.99 -7.04
C SER A 135 -0.62 -4.53 -6.49
N PRO A 136 -1.73 -5.23 -6.80
CA PRO A 136 -3.06 -4.92 -6.25
C PRO A 136 -3.07 -4.75 -4.72
N GLU A 137 -2.21 -5.47 -4.00
CA GLU A 137 -2.09 -5.38 -2.56
C GLU A 137 -1.50 -4.05 -2.07
N GLU A 138 -0.46 -3.53 -2.73
CA GLU A 138 0.09 -2.20 -2.41
C GLU A 138 -0.95 -1.10 -2.70
N VAL A 139 -1.71 -1.24 -3.79
CA VAL A 139 -2.78 -0.31 -4.18
C VAL A 139 -3.81 -0.19 -3.07
N VAL A 140 -4.37 -1.33 -2.65
CA VAL A 140 -5.39 -1.35 -1.59
C VAL A 140 -4.81 -0.92 -0.25
N LEU A 141 -3.55 -1.26 0.04
CA LEU A 141 -2.86 -0.79 1.25
C LEU A 141 -2.77 0.74 1.30
N ARG A 142 -2.28 1.37 0.22
CA ARG A 142 -2.13 2.83 0.15
C ARG A 142 -3.47 3.54 0.21
N LEU A 143 -4.47 3.01 -0.48
CA LEU A 143 -5.83 3.51 -0.41
C LEU A 143 -6.38 3.47 1.02
N ARG A 144 -6.15 2.38 1.75
CA ARG A 144 -6.54 2.26 3.16
C ARG A 144 -5.83 3.26 4.06
N ARG A 145 -4.55 3.55 3.81
CA ARG A 145 -3.80 4.58 4.55
C ARG A 145 -4.40 5.96 4.31
N LEU A 146 -4.72 6.28 3.05
CA LEU A 146 -5.39 7.53 2.66
C LEU A 146 -6.76 7.70 3.32
N ILE A 147 -7.57 6.63 3.39
CA ILE A 147 -8.88 6.64 4.07
C ILE A 147 -8.75 6.74 5.61
N GLY A 148 -7.57 6.48 6.16
CA GLY A 148 -7.38 6.34 7.61
C GLY A 148 -7.96 5.03 8.18
N SER A 149 -8.24 4.04 7.32
CA SER A 149 -8.71 2.69 7.69
C SER A 149 -7.60 1.64 7.68
N ALA A 150 -6.36 2.04 7.37
CA ALA A 150 -5.19 1.23 7.66
C ALA A 150 -5.11 1.05 9.18
N PRO A 151 -4.80 -0.17 9.68
CA PRO A 151 -4.55 -0.38 11.08
C PRO A 151 -3.42 0.55 11.48
N GLU A 152 -3.55 1.23 12.62
CA GLU A 152 -2.44 1.97 13.23
C GLU A 152 -1.23 1.05 13.45
N THR A 153 -1.48 -0.26 13.54
CA THR A 153 -0.48 -1.27 13.86
C THR A 153 -0.62 -2.53 13.00
N ILE A 154 0.49 -3.08 12.52
CA ILE A 154 0.54 -4.35 11.76
C ILE A 154 0.70 -5.50 12.73
N LYS A 155 -0.24 -6.45 12.72
CA LYS A 155 -0.12 -7.70 13.49
C LYS A 155 0.70 -8.74 12.73
N ILE A 156 1.62 -9.39 13.41
CA ILE A 156 2.42 -10.51 12.89
C ILE A 156 2.05 -11.75 13.69
N GLY A 157 1.07 -12.51 13.19
CA GLY A 157 0.42 -13.59 13.93
C GLY A 157 -0.25 -13.10 15.22
N SER A 158 -0.28 -13.98 16.22
CA SER A 158 -0.72 -13.69 17.59
C SER A 158 0.38 -13.05 18.45
N LEU A 159 1.64 -13.13 18.01
CA LEU A 159 2.82 -12.92 18.85
C LEU A 159 3.35 -11.48 18.84
N PHE A 160 3.22 -10.76 17.73
CA PHE A 160 3.82 -9.43 17.60
C PHE A 160 2.88 -8.41 16.97
N GLU A 161 3.16 -7.16 17.31
CA GLU A 161 2.49 -6.01 16.72
C GLU A 161 3.51 -4.91 16.43
N LEU A 162 3.55 -4.42 15.20
CA LEU A 162 4.37 -3.29 14.77
C LEU A 162 3.51 -2.03 14.73
N ASP A 163 3.96 -0.98 15.40
CA ASP A 163 3.45 0.38 15.28
C ASP A 163 4.44 1.20 14.42
N PRO A 164 4.14 1.40 13.13
CA PRO A 164 5.05 2.12 12.24
C PRO A 164 5.13 3.61 12.59
N LYS A 165 4.06 4.19 13.15
CA LYS A 165 3.98 5.61 13.46
C LYS A 165 4.89 5.97 14.63
N ASN A 166 4.92 5.12 15.65
CA ASN A 166 5.75 5.30 16.83
C ASN A 166 7.10 4.55 16.75
N ALA A 167 7.42 3.95 15.60
CA ALA A 167 8.66 3.22 15.39
C ALA A 167 8.90 2.15 16.47
N ALA A 168 7.84 1.40 16.81
CA ALA A 168 7.82 0.50 17.96
C ALA A 168 7.33 -0.90 17.57
N VAL A 169 7.95 -1.93 18.17
CA VAL A 169 7.51 -3.33 18.03
C VAL A 169 7.15 -3.87 19.40
N TYR A 170 6.00 -4.51 19.49
CA TYR A 170 5.47 -5.08 20.71
C TYR A 170 5.40 -6.61 20.62
N ALA A 171 5.78 -7.30 21.69
CA ALA A 171 5.36 -8.66 21.94
C ALA A 171 3.94 -8.64 22.51
N VAL A 172 3.10 -9.57 22.05
CA VAL A 172 1.72 -9.70 22.49
C VAL A 172 1.60 -10.97 23.32
N SER A 173 1.19 -10.83 24.58
CA SER A 173 0.98 -11.95 25.49
C SER A 173 -0.26 -11.70 26.34
N HIS A 174 -1.21 -12.64 26.32
CA HIS A 174 -2.47 -12.55 27.07
C HIS A 174 -3.22 -11.21 26.94
N GLY A 175 -3.16 -10.58 25.75
CA GLY A 175 -3.78 -9.29 25.46
C GLY A 175 -3.01 -8.06 25.96
N GLN A 176 -1.86 -8.25 26.61
CA GLN A 176 -0.92 -7.17 26.94
C GLN A 176 0.13 -7.02 25.83
N LYS A 177 0.57 -5.77 25.64
CA LYS A 177 1.62 -5.40 24.69
C LYS A 177 2.87 -4.96 25.45
N GLU A 178 3.98 -5.64 25.23
CA GLU A 178 5.26 -5.29 25.82
C GLU A 178 6.23 -4.81 24.75
N LEU A 179 6.83 -3.63 24.94
CA LEU A 179 7.75 -3.02 23.97
C LEU A 179 9.06 -3.82 23.89
N ILE A 180 9.43 -4.25 22.69
CA ILE A 180 10.69 -4.93 22.41
C ILE A 180 11.76 -3.87 22.10
N ARG A 181 12.46 -3.42 23.14
CA ARG A 181 13.42 -2.30 23.06
C ARG A 181 14.62 -2.60 22.17
N GLU A 182 14.92 -3.87 21.96
CA GLU A 182 16.03 -4.34 21.13
C GLU A 182 15.77 -4.08 19.64
N ILE A 183 14.52 -3.90 19.21
CA ILE A 183 14.16 -3.65 17.81
C ILE A 183 14.14 -2.13 17.55
N GLN A 184 15.33 -1.59 17.30
CA GLN A 184 15.55 -0.17 17.00
C GLN A 184 16.53 0.00 15.84
N GLY A 185 16.60 1.22 15.30
CA GLY A 185 17.50 1.58 14.21
C GLY A 185 17.32 0.65 13.00
N MET A 186 18.42 0.13 12.47
CA MET A 186 18.38 -0.68 11.25
C MET A 186 17.62 -2.00 11.42
N LYS A 187 17.51 -2.57 12.64
CA LYS A 187 16.65 -3.74 12.88
C LYS A 187 15.18 -3.39 12.69
N LEU A 188 14.76 -2.22 13.16
CA LEU A 188 13.39 -1.74 12.96
C LEU A 188 13.11 -1.49 11.49
N GLU A 189 14.02 -0.85 10.75
CA GLU A 189 13.83 -0.59 9.32
C GLU A 189 13.64 -1.89 8.52
N ILE A 190 14.50 -2.89 8.78
CA ILE A 190 14.39 -4.23 8.19
C ILE A 190 13.06 -4.88 8.59
N PHE A 191 12.66 -4.80 9.86
CA PHE A 191 11.41 -5.37 10.34
C PHE A 191 10.19 -4.73 9.67
N ASN A 192 10.17 -3.39 9.61
CA ASN A 192 9.09 -2.62 9.04
C ASN A 192 8.90 -2.92 7.55
N GLU A 193 10.00 -3.06 6.80
CA GLU A 193 9.96 -3.45 5.40
C GLU A 193 9.34 -4.85 5.21
N LEU A 194 9.77 -5.82 6.01
CA LEU A 194 9.28 -7.19 5.94
C LEU A 194 7.83 -7.32 6.42
N ALA A 195 7.47 -6.66 7.52
CA ALA A 195 6.12 -6.65 8.07
C ALA A 195 5.15 -5.92 7.16
N SER A 196 5.56 -4.81 6.54
CA SER A 196 4.78 -4.11 5.53
C SER A 196 4.54 -5.00 4.29
N ALA A 197 5.56 -5.73 3.84
CA ALA A 197 5.42 -6.67 2.73
C ALA A 197 4.47 -7.82 3.08
N MET A 198 4.62 -8.45 4.24
CA MET A 198 3.69 -9.47 4.72
C MET A 198 2.26 -8.94 4.85
N TYR A 199 2.11 -7.71 5.32
CA TYR A 199 0.80 -7.09 5.49
C TYR A 199 0.07 -6.83 4.17
N ARG A 200 0.81 -6.54 3.10
CA ARG A 200 0.26 -6.48 1.74
C ARG A 200 -0.17 -7.85 1.27
N SER A 201 0.77 -8.80 1.28
CA SER A 201 0.56 -10.16 0.83
C SER A 201 1.34 -11.10 1.74
N GLU A 202 0.64 -12.06 2.34
CA GLU A 202 1.28 -12.98 3.28
C GLU A 202 2.41 -13.76 2.58
N GLY A 203 3.62 -13.70 3.15
CA GLY A 203 4.79 -14.32 2.54
C GLY A 203 5.35 -13.58 1.32
N GLU A 204 4.99 -12.31 1.08
CA GLU A 204 5.60 -11.45 0.06
C GLU A 204 7.13 -11.43 0.22
N LEU A 205 7.83 -11.62 -0.89
CA LEU A 205 9.28 -11.56 -0.94
C LEU A 205 9.75 -10.10 -0.99
N VAL A 206 10.58 -9.72 -0.02
CA VAL A 206 11.39 -8.50 -0.09
C VAL A 206 12.76 -8.83 -0.69
N PRO A 207 13.11 -8.26 -1.86
CA PRO A 207 14.38 -8.54 -2.52
C PRO A 207 15.59 -8.10 -1.71
N PHE A 208 16.72 -8.78 -1.90
CA PHE A 208 17.99 -8.39 -1.27
C PHE A 208 18.38 -6.94 -1.54
N SER A 209 18.25 -6.48 -2.79
CA SER A 209 18.56 -5.08 -3.17
C SER A 209 17.80 -4.04 -2.34
N ARG A 210 16.59 -4.39 -1.88
CA ARG A 210 15.74 -3.53 -1.06
C ARG A 210 16.09 -3.59 0.43
N LEU A 211 16.72 -4.66 0.91
CA LEU A 211 17.11 -4.82 2.31
C LEU A 211 18.57 -4.46 2.57
N GLU A 212 19.44 -4.61 1.58
CA GLU A 212 20.86 -4.27 1.64
C GLU A 212 21.08 -2.77 1.87
N ARG A 213 20.14 -1.90 1.46
CA ARG A 213 20.17 -0.45 1.80
C ARG A 213 20.17 -0.15 3.29
N PHE A 214 19.74 -1.13 4.10
CA PHE A 214 19.75 -1.06 5.55
C PHE A 214 20.92 -1.85 6.14
N SER A 215 21.98 -2.11 5.37
CA SER A 215 23.16 -2.86 5.79
C SER A 215 24.44 -2.17 5.32
N ASP A 216 25.34 -1.86 6.24
CA ASP A 216 26.63 -1.26 5.91
C ASP A 216 27.72 -2.32 5.80
N GLY A 217 28.78 -2.01 5.03
CA GLY A 217 30.01 -2.80 4.92
C GLY A 217 30.36 -3.23 3.48
N GLU A 218 31.56 -3.79 3.29
CA GLU A 218 32.05 -4.31 2.01
C GLU A 218 31.22 -5.50 1.49
N ASP A 219 30.64 -6.30 2.40
CA ASP A 219 29.68 -7.38 2.09
C ASP A 219 28.33 -7.10 2.78
N SER A 220 27.51 -6.27 2.12
CA SER A 220 26.16 -5.91 2.56
C SER A 220 25.27 -7.14 2.80
N ARG A 221 25.48 -8.23 2.06
CA ARG A 221 24.70 -9.48 2.21
C ARG A 221 25.06 -10.23 3.48
N ALA A 222 26.34 -10.34 3.81
CA ALA A 222 26.76 -10.94 5.07
C ALA A 222 26.23 -10.15 6.26
N SER A 223 26.35 -8.82 6.21
CA SER A 223 25.83 -7.89 7.22
C SER A 223 24.32 -8.06 7.40
N LEU A 224 23.55 -8.10 6.31
CA LEU A 224 22.10 -8.34 6.35
C LEU A 224 21.74 -9.70 6.97
N ARG A 225 22.46 -10.78 6.64
CA ARG A 225 22.23 -12.11 7.24
C ARG A 225 22.40 -12.09 8.76
N VAL A 226 23.42 -11.40 9.26
CA VAL A 226 23.67 -11.25 10.70
C VAL A 226 22.51 -10.49 11.36
N ARG A 227 22.10 -9.35 10.78
CA ARG A 227 21.00 -8.53 11.32
C ARG A 227 19.67 -9.27 11.35
N ILE A 228 19.33 -10.02 10.30
CA ILE A 228 18.11 -10.86 10.27
C ILE A 228 18.16 -11.91 11.39
N ARG A 229 19.33 -12.53 11.62
CA ARG A 229 19.50 -13.49 12.72
C ARG A 229 19.32 -12.84 14.08
N GLU A 230 19.98 -11.71 14.33
CA GLU A 230 19.85 -10.95 15.58
C GLU A 230 18.40 -10.54 15.83
N LEU A 231 17.71 -10.09 14.80
CA LEU A 231 16.30 -9.71 14.86
C LEU A 231 15.42 -10.89 15.26
N LYS A 232 15.60 -12.07 14.64
CA LYS A 232 14.87 -13.29 15.03
C LYS A 232 15.16 -13.70 16.48
N VAL A 233 16.40 -13.52 16.94
CA VAL A 233 16.78 -13.81 18.34
C VAL A 233 16.07 -12.85 19.29
N SER A 234 16.12 -11.53 19.05
CA SER A 234 15.45 -10.53 19.88
C SER A 234 13.94 -10.75 19.95
N LEU A 235 13.29 -10.99 18.81
CA LEU A 235 11.86 -11.31 18.76
C LEU A 235 11.55 -12.61 19.49
N GLY A 236 12.37 -13.64 19.30
CA GLY A 236 12.20 -14.93 19.97
C GLY A 236 12.33 -14.85 21.49
N GLN A 237 13.31 -14.09 21.99
CA GLN A 237 13.48 -13.83 23.42
C GLN A 237 12.25 -13.14 24.02
N ALA A 238 11.67 -12.17 23.32
CA ALA A 238 10.51 -11.42 23.79
C ALA A 238 9.25 -12.28 23.97
N VAL A 239 9.14 -13.41 23.27
CA VAL A 239 8.01 -14.36 23.38
C VAL A 239 8.42 -15.74 23.89
N ASN A 240 9.64 -15.84 24.45
CA ASN A 240 10.22 -17.09 24.96
C ASN A 240 10.15 -18.27 23.98
N ARG A 241 10.40 -18.02 22.69
CA ARG A 241 10.38 -19.01 21.60
C ARG A 241 11.63 -18.90 20.73
N GLN A 242 12.12 -20.03 20.26
CA GLN A 242 13.17 -20.06 19.25
C GLN A 242 12.55 -20.26 17.85
N PHE A 243 12.67 -19.27 16.97
CA PHE A 243 12.19 -19.38 15.60
C PHE A 243 13.16 -20.13 14.69
N GLY A 244 12.71 -21.24 14.12
CA GLY A 244 13.43 -22.05 13.14
C GLY A 244 13.57 -21.38 11.77
N ALA A 245 14.28 -22.02 10.84
CA ALA A 245 14.61 -21.45 9.53
C ALA A 245 13.37 -21.09 8.66
N ASN A 246 12.26 -21.79 8.87
CA ASN A 246 11.02 -21.64 8.11
C ASN A 246 9.94 -20.84 8.86
N GLU A 247 10.29 -20.19 9.97
CA GLU A 247 9.36 -19.44 10.80
C GLU A 247 9.71 -17.95 10.83
N LEU A 248 8.67 -17.12 10.94
CA LEU A 248 8.71 -15.66 11.10
C LEU A 248 9.38 -14.92 9.94
N ILE A 249 10.70 -15.07 9.77
CA ILE A 249 11.46 -14.53 8.64
C ILE A 249 12.20 -15.68 7.97
N ILE A 250 11.88 -15.89 6.70
CA ILE A 250 12.34 -17.01 5.88
C ILE A 250 13.28 -16.49 4.80
N ASN A 251 14.46 -17.09 4.70
CA ASN A 251 15.37 -16.83 3.59
C ASN A 251 14.84 -17.50 2.31
N VAL A 252 14.71 -16.74 1.24
CA VAL A 252 14.45 -17.27 -0.10
C VAL A 252 15.73 -17.18 -0.90
N ARG A 253 16.35 -18.35 -1.12
CA ARG A 253 17.69 -18.49 -1.70
C ARG A 253 17.88 -17.60 -2.93
N ASN A 254 18.94 -16.79 -2.90
CA ASN A 254 19.35 -15.86 -3.96
C ASN A 254 18.31 -14.78 -4.35
N ARG A 255 17.19 -14.66 -3.63
CA ARG A 255 16.12 -13.71 -3.95
C ARG A 255 15.93 -12.65 -2.87
N GLY A 256 15.89 -13.05 -1.61
CA GLY A 256 15.67 -12.12 -0.50
C GLY A 256 15.11 -12.81 0.73
N TYR A 257 14.24 -12.11 1.46
CA TYR A 257 13.53 -12.64 2.63
C TYR A 257 12.05 -12.40 2.50
N ARG A 258 11.26 -13.27 3.11
CA ARG A 258 9.82 -13.04 3.31
C ARG A 258 9.47 -13.22 4.77
N MET A 259 8.46 -12.49 5.23
CA MET A 259 7.90 -12.67 6.56
C MET A 259 6.58 -13.44 6.47
N VAL A 260 6.35 -14.31 7.43
CA VAL A 260 5.11 -15.09 7.58
C VAL A 260 4.65 -14.98 9.02
N SER A 261 3.33 -15.06 9.22
CA SER A 261 2.76 -15.16 10.56
C SER A 261 3.25 -16.45 11.23
N PRO A 262 3.91 -16.40 12.40
CA PRO A 262 4.24 -17.62 13.12
C PRO A 262 2.95 -18.29 13.61
N GLU A 263 2.83 -19.60 13.40
CA GLU A 263 1.77 -20.42 14.01
C GLU A 263 2.01 -20.54 15.51
N ASP A 264 0.95 -20.59 16.33
CA ASP A 264 1.04 -20.78 17.79
C ASP A 264 1.75 -22.09 18.16
#